data_AF-A0A084QXW6-F1
#
_entry.id   AF-A0A084QXW6-F1
#
_cell.length_a   1.000
_cell.length_b   1.000
_cell.length_c   1.000
_cell.angle_alpha   90.00
_cell.angle_beta   90.00
_cell.angle_gamma   90.00
#
_symmetry.space_group_name_H-M   'P 1'
#
loop_
_entity.id
_entity.type
_entity.pdbx_description
1 polymer ?
#
loop_
_entity_poly.entity_id
_entity_poly.type
_entity_poly.pdbx_seq_one_letter_code
_entity_poly.pdbx_strand_id
1 'polypeptide(L)'
;MENLNGTPSTLASFDISKNNDASEGLTLTEKTLLSLSDAVRLNLLQTKTLGPRAGEVRAFLGDMVKREYETKPSIHFSTIKNARLDKLLSDILKPANRPFQLPIQARADIAIARSLQRQWRARYREAYFDIDQTRYETLAKTGRLNNVIFNDTGNNLYHPWAPQSYSSLSGIEINRPLEVGQ
;
A
#
# COMPACT_ATOMS: atom_id res chain seq x y z
N MET A 1 -38.36 -38.25 -49.17
CA MET A 1 -36.94 -38.53 -48.92
C MET A 1 -36.28 -37.18 -48.67
N GLU A 2 -35.87 -37.00 -47.42
CA GLU A 2 -34.98 -35.96 -46.84
C GLU A 2 -35.18 -34.48 -47.23
N ASN A 3 -35.91 -33.78 -46.35
CA ASN A 3 -35.76 -32.34 -46.09
C ASN A 3 -34.72 -32.16 -44.97
N LEU A 4 -33.71 -31.31 -45.16
CA LEU A 4 -32.94 -30.71 -44.07
C LEU A 4 -33.27 -29.22 -43.99
N ASN A 5 -34.25 -28.95 -43.13
CA ASN A 5 -34.63 -27.62 -42.68
C ASN A 5 -33.51 -27.00 -41.85
N GLY A 6 -33.28 -25.71 -42.07
CA GLY A 6 -32.70 -24.85 -41.05
C GLY A 6 -33.63 -24.74 -39.85
N THR A 7 -33.04 -24.71 -38.66
CA THR A 7 -33.73 -24.30 -37.43
C THR A 7 -32.87 -23.32 -36.66
N PRO A 8 -33.39 -22.13 -36.32
CA PRO A 8 -32.84 -21.29 -35.26
C PRO A 8 -33.29 -21.87 -33.90
N SER A 9 -32.38 -21.97 -32.94
CA SER A 9 -32.74 -22.34 -31.56
C SER A 9 -32.64 -21.11 -30.65
N THR A 10 -33.80 -20.83 -30.07
CA THR A 10 -34.17 -19.70 -29.22
C THR A 10 -34.08 -20.11 -27.74
N LEU A 11 -33.69 -19.14 -26.90
CA LEU A 11 -33.86 -19.04 -25.43
C LEU A 11 -33.08 -19.98 -24.50
N ALA A 12 -32.14 -19.38 -23.77
CA ALA A 12 -32.15 -19.46 -22.31
C ALA A 12 -31.76 -18.09 -21.74
N SER A 13 -32.78 -17.28 -21.42
CA SER A 13 -32.65 -16.17 -20.48
C SER A 13 -32.22 -16.75 -19.14
N PHE A 14 -31.00 -16.46 -18.70
CA PHE A 14 -30.60 -16.70 -17.34
C PHE A 14 -30.94 -15.47 -16.51
N ASP A 15 -32.13 -15.49 -15.93
CA ASP A 15 -32.46 -14.68 -14.75
C ASP A 15 -31.50 -15.08 -13.63
N ILE A 16 -30.50 -14.25 -13.38
CA ILE A 16 -29.76 -14.31 -12.12
C ILE A 16 -30.62 -13.58 -11.09
N SER A 17 -31.55 -14.35 -10.55
CA SER A 17 -32.29 -14.04 -9.34
C SER A 17 -31.30 -13.61 -8.25
N LYS A 18 -31.69 -12.54 -7.54
CA LYS A 18 -31.09 -12.07 -6.29
C LYS A 18 -30.94 -13.21 -5.30
N ASN A 19 -29.75 -13.79 -5.22
CA ASN A 19 -29.34 -14.53 -4.04
C ASN A 19 -28.33 -13.67 -3.30
N ASN A 20 -28.85 -12.96 -2.30
CA ASN A 20 -28.10 -12.49 -1.16
C ASN A 20 -27.37 -13.68 -0.56
N ASP A 21 -26.09 -13.82 -0.88
CA ASP A 21 -25.18 -14.51 0.00
C ASP A 21 -24.02 -13.57 0.29
N ALA A 22 -23.77 -13.39 1.57
CA ALA A 22 -22.89 -12.37 2.10
C ALA A 22 -21.44 -12.67 1.74
N SER A 23 -20.99 -12.28 0.54
CA SER A 23 -19.63 -11.79 0.42
C SER A 23 -19.62 -10.45 1.14
N GLU A 24 -19.23 -10.42 2.42
CA GLU A 24 -18.67 -9.22 3.00
C GLU A 24 -17.43 -8.87 2.17
N GLY A 25 -17.67 -8.20 1.05
CA GLY A 25 -16.64 -7.57 0.26
C GLY A 25 -16.03 -6.54 1.19
N LEU A 26 -14.89 -6.90 1.78
CA LEU A 26 -14.14 -6.09 2.72
C LEU A 26 -14.14 -4.67 2.19
N THR A 27 -14.94 -3.78 2.78
CA THR A 27 -14.99 -2.38 2.33
C THR A 27 -13.61 -1.83 2.63
N LEU A 28 -12.76 -1.83 1.59
CA LEU A 28 -11.34 -1.56 1.72
C LEU A 28 -11.17 -0.08 2.01
N THR A 29 -11.20 0.27 3.29
CA THR A 29 -10.97 1.63 3.74
C THR A 29 -9.52 2.02 3.46
N GLU A 30 -9.28 3.32 3.29
CA GLU A 30 -7.93 3.85 3.13
C GLU A 30 -7.01 3.46 4.29
N LYS A 31 -7.54 3.36 5.52
CA LYS A 31 -6.82 2.91 6.71
C LYS A 31 -6.39 1.45 6.60
N THR A 32 -7.27 0.57 6.12
CA THR A 32 -6.93 -0.85 5.91
C THR A 32 -5.88 -1.04 4.83
N LEU A 33 -5.96 -0.26 3.75
CA LEU A 33 -4.95 -0.25 2.70
C LEU A 33 -3.59 0.27 3.18
N LEU A 34 -3.59 1.33 3.99
CA LEU A 34 -2.38 1.85 4.61
C LEU A 34 -1.73 0.79 5.50
N SER A 35 -2.52 0.12 6.35
CA SER A 35 -2.04 -0.97 7.21
C SER A 35 -1.44 -2.14 6.40
N LEU A 36 -2.10 -2.55 5.31
CA LEU A 36 -1.58 -3.58 4.42
C LEU A 36 -0.25 -3.16 3.79
N SER A 37 -0.20 -1.93 3.27
CA SER A 37 1.00 -1.35 2.66
C SER A 37 2.16 -1.31 3.65
N ASP A 38 1.98 -0.73 4.83
CA ASP A 38 3.03 -0.60 5.83
C ASP A 38 3.51 -1.98 6.33
N ALA A 39 2.61 -2.95 6.51
CA ALA A 39 2.98 -4.32 6.91
C ALA A 39 3.85 -5.03 5.85
N VAL A 40 3.47 -4.93 4.56
CA VAL A 40 4.23 -5.54 3.47
C VAL A 40 5.58 -4.84 3.29
N ARG A 41 5.62 -3.51 3.37
CA ARG A 41 6.86 -2.73 3.28
C ARG A 41 7.85 -3.07 4.38
N LEU A 42 7.37 -3.27 5.61
CA LEU A 42 8.20 -3.73 6.73
C LEU A 42 8.83 -5.10 6.44
N ASN A 43 8.05 -6.05 5.93
CA ASN A 43 8.55 -7.38 5.57
C ASN A 43 9.55 -7.33 4.40
N LEU A 44 9.30 -6.50 3.38
CA LEU A 44 10.24 -6.32 2.27
C LEU A 44 11.59 -5.77 2.76
N LEU A 45 11.58 -4.90 3.77
CA LEU A 45 12.80 -4.38 4.37
C LEU A 45 13.54 -5.46 5.17
N GLN A 46 12.83 -6.17 6.05
CA GLN A 46 13.42 -7.10 7.03
C GLN A 46 13.74 -8.48 6.45
N THR A 47 12.80 -9.09 5.74
CA THR A 47 12.87 -10.49 5.32
C THR A 47 13.01 -10.67 3.81
N LYS A 48 12.93 -9.58 3.02
CA LYS A 48 12.97 -9.62 1.55
C LYS A 48 11.81 -10.43 0.94
N THR A 49 10.70 -10.50 1.67
CA THR A 49 9.45 -11.16 1.25
C THR A 49 8.26 -10.21 1.44
N LEU A 50 7.11 -10.54 0.84
CA LEU A 50 5.86 -9.79 1.09
C LEU A 50 5.24 -10.09 2.46
N GLY A 51 5.76 -11.08 3.20
CA GLY A 51 5.29 -11.45 4.53
C GLY A 51 3.95 -12.19 4.56
N PRO A 52 3.33 -12.32 5.75
CA PRO A 52 2.10 -13.10 5.96
C PRO A 52 0.90 -12.64 5.12
N ARG A 53 0.85 -11.34 4.78
CA ARG A 53 -0.24 -10.73 4.02
C ARG A 53 0.01 -10.69 2.51
N ALA A 54 0.93 -11.54 2.02
CA ALA A 54 1.30 -11.61 0.61
C ALA A 54 0.10 -11.92 -0.32
N GLY A 55 -0.83 -12.77 0.13
CA GLY A 55 -2.04 -13.10 -0.63
C GLY A 55 -2.92 -11.87 -0.86
N GLU A 56 -3.21 -11.13 0.21
CA GLU A 56 -4.05 -9.92 0.17
C GLU A 56 -3.46 -8.86 -0.76
N VAL A 57 -2.17 -8.55 -0.63
CA VAL A 57 -1.53 -7.52 -1.46
C VAL A 57 -1.44 -7.95 -2.92
N ARG A 58 -1.22 -9.23 -3.21
CA ARG A 58 -1.22 -9.75 -4.60
C ARG A 58 -2.60 -9.66 -5.24
N ALA A 59 -3.64 -10.08 -4.52
CA ALA A 59 -5.01 -9.98 -4.99
C ALA A 59 -5.36 -8.51 -5.31
N PHE A 60 -5.07 -7.60 -4.37
CA PHE A 60 -5.30 -6.18 -4.55
C PHE A 60 -4.54 -5.61 -5.76
N LEU A 61 -3.21 -5.82 -5.86
CA LEU A 61 -2.43 -5.27 -6.97
C LEU A 61 -2.79 -5.91 -8.31
N GLY A 62 -3.13 -7.19 -8.33
CA GLY A 62 -3.63 -7.89 -9.52
C GLY A 62 -4.92 -7.29 -10.06
N ASP A 63 -5.89 -7.03 -9.18
CA ASP A 63 -7.15 -6.38 -9.54
C ASP A 63 -6.93 -4.95 -10.06
N MET A 64 -6.03 -4.20 -9.43
CA MET A 64 -5.68 -2.85 -9.90
C MET A 64 -5.08 -2.87 -11.30
N VAL A 65 -4.13 -3.78 -11.58
CA VAL A 65 -3.52 -3.89 -12.92
C VAL A 65 -4.58 -4.19 -13.96
N LYS A 66 -5.46 -5.16 -13.68
CA LYS A 66 -6.54 -5.53 -14.60
C LYS A 66 -7.44 -4.34 -14.93
N ARG A 67 -7.89 -3.58 -13.92
CA ARG A 67 -8.79 -2.45 -14.12
C ARG A 67 -8.14 -1.30 -14.90
N GLU A 68 -6.89 -0.99 -14.60
CA GLU A 68 -6.15 0.05 -15.33
C GLU A 68 -5.89 -0.35 -16.81
N TYR A 69 -5.69 -1.64 -17.11
CA TYR A 69 -5.64 -2.14 -18.49
C TYR A 69 -6.98 -2.05 -19.23
N GLU A 70 -8.09 -2.30 -18.53
CA GLU A 70 -9.45 -2.13 -19.07
C GLU A 70 -9.87 -0.66 -19.24
N THR A 71 -8.93 0.29 -19.09
CA THR A 71 -9.17 1.75 -19.09
C THR A 71 -10.26 2.20 -18.12
N LYS A 72 -10.51 1.40 -17.07
CA LYS A 72 -11.43 1.71 -15.97
C LYS A 72 -10.59 2.20 -14.80
N PRO A 73 -10.35 3.52 -14.68
CA PRO A 73 -9.59 4.06 -13.58
C PRO A 73 -10.21 3.67 -12.24
N SER A 74 -9.52 2.81 -11.48
CA SER A 74 -10.14 2.15 -10.32
C SER A 74 -9.78 2.75 -8.97
N ILE A 75 -8.65 3.44 -8.91
CA ILE A 75 -8.18 4.09 -7.69
C ILE A 75 -8.02 5.58 -7.91
N HIS A 76 -8.27 6.36 -6.86
CA HIS A 76 -8.04 7.79 -6.84
C HIS A 76 -6.62 8.12 -6.40
N PHE A 77 -6.13 9.29 -6.83
CA PHE A 77 -4.81 9.79 -6.44
C PHE A 77 -4.65 9.90 -4.91
N SER A 78 -5.69 10.40 -4.23
CA SER A 78 -5.72 10.50 -2.77
C SER A 78 -5.46 9.16 -2.10
N THR A 79 -6.11 8.08 -2.57
CA THR A 79 -5.94 6.74 -2.04
C THR A 79 -4.51 6.23 -2.26
N ILE A 80 -3.92 6.44 -3.45
CA ILE A 80 -2.51 6.07 -3.72
C ILE A 80 -1.59 6.77 -2.71
N LYS A 81 -1.76 8.09 -2.54
CA LYS A 81 -0.94 8.92 -1.65
C LYS A 81 -1.09 8.50 -0.18
N ASN A 82 -2.33 8.39 0.28
CA ASN A 82 -2.66 8.22 1.69
C ASN A 82 -2.40 6.79 2.17
N ALA A 83 -2.67 5.78 1.33
CA ALA A 83 -2.31 4.38 1.61
C ALA A 83 -0.86 4.04 1.24
N ARG A 84 -0.07 5.03 0.81
CA ARG A 84 1.36 4.89 0.45
C ARG A 84 1.62 3.79 -0.57
N LEU A 85 0.72 3.61 -1.52
CA LEU A 85 0.84 2.57 -2.53
C LEU A 85 2.03 2.85 -3.46
N ASP A 86 2.34 4.11 -3.74
CA ASP A 86 3.54 4.53 -4.47
C ASP A 86 4.84 4.03 -3.82
N LYS A 87 4.90 4.04 -2.48
CA LYS A 87 6.03 3.54 -1.71
C LYS A 87 6.08 2.03 -1.67
N LEU A 88 4.93 1.36 -1.52
CA LEU A 88 4.84 -0.09 -1.63
C LEU A 88 5.37 -0.57 -2.99
N LEU A 89 4.91 0.01 -4.10
CA LEU A 89 5.40 -0.32 -5.43
C LEU A 89 6.91 -0.08 -5.53
N SER A 90 7.40 1.05 -5.02
CA SER A 90 8.84 1.35 -5.01
C SER A 90 9.64 0.32 -4.22
N ASP A 91 9.14 -0.13 -3.07
CA ASP A 91 9.81 -1.11 -2.23
C ASP A 91 9.80 -2.53 -2.84
N ILE A 92 8.73 -2.92 -3.55
CA ILE A 92 8.70 -4.17 -4.33
C ILE A 92 9.73 -4.13 -5.48
N LEU A 93 9.85 -2.97 -6.14
CA LEU A 93 10.74 -2.79 -7.29
C LEU A 93 12.21 -2.64 -6.87
N LYS A 94 12.49 -2.26 -5.62
CA LYS A 94 13.83 -1.98 -5.12
C LYS A 94 14.72 -3.24 -5.14
N PRO A 95 15.87 -3.24 -5.85
CA PRO A 95 16.77 -4.40 -5.87
C PRO A 95 17.23 -4.85 -4.49
N ALA A 96 17.48 -3.90 -3.57
CA ALA A 96 17.89 -4.18 -2.19
C ALA A 96 16.84 -4.92 -1.35
N ASN A 97 15.59 -5.02 -1.82
CA ASN A 97 14.52 -5.75 -1.15
C ASN A 97 14.26 -7.13 -1.78
N ARG A 98 15.06 -7.54 -2.76
CA ARG A 98 14.90 -8.82 -3.44
C ARG A 98 15.67 -9.92 -2.72
N PRO A 99 15.13 -11.15 -2.69
CA PRO A 99 15.91 -12.31 -2.27
C PRO A 99 17.04 -12.59 -3.26
N PHE A 100 18.13 -13.21 -2.78
CA PHE A 100 19.30 -13.53 -3.60
C PHE A 100 18.93 -14.40 -4.82
N GLN A 101 18.11 -15.42 -4.60
CA GLN A 101 17.46 -16.18 -5.68
C GLN A 101 16.05 -15.65 -5.86
N LEU A 102 15.72 -15.17 -7.06
CA LEU A 102 14.43 -14.54 -7.34
C LEU A 102 13.41 -15.58 -7.83
N PRO A 103 12.44 -16.01 -6.99
CA PRO A 103 11.44 -17.00 -7.37
C PRO A 103 10.53 -16.46 -8.47
N ILE A 104 9.88 -17.35 -9.22
CA ILE A 104 8.94 -16.99 -10.31
C ILE A 104 7.86 -16.03 -9.79
N GLN A 105 7.29 -16.32 -8.61
CA GLN A 105 6.25 -15.48 -8.03
C GLN A 105 6.74 -14.04 -7.77
N ALA A 106 7.98 -13.88 -7.27
CA ALA A 106 8.54 -12.55 -7.04
C ALA A 106 8.76 -11.78 -8.36
N ARG A 107 9.06 -12.48 -9.46
CA ARG A 107 9.13 -11.86 -10.80
C ARG A 107 7.77 -11.35 -11.26
N ALA A 108 6.70 -12.12 -11.01
CA ALA A 108 5.33 -11.70 -11.30
C ALA A 108 4.93 -10.48 -10.46
N ASP A 109 5.21 -10.51 -9.15
CA ASP A 109 4.96 -9.39 -8.23
C ASP A 109 5.68 -8.11 -8.71
N ILE A 110 6.94 -8.22 -9.15
CA ILE A 110 7.72 -7.12 -9.75
C ILE A 110 7.11 -6.62 -11.05
N ALA A 111 6.63 -7.50 -11.93
CA ALA A 111 6.03 -7.12 -13.20
C ALA A 111 4.71 -6.34 -12.99
N ILE A 112 3.85 -6.82 -12.09
CA ILE A 112 2.61 -6.16 -11.66
C ILE A 112 2.92 -4.77 -11.11
N ALA A 113 3.87 -4.69 -10.15
CA ALA A 113 4.24 -3.42 -9.53
C ALA A 113 4.80 -2.41 -10.54
N ARG A 114 5.62 -2.88 -11.49
CA ARG A 114 6.18 -2.03 -12.56
C ARG A 114 5.09 -1.50 -13.49
N SER A 115 4.12 -2.34 -13.84
CA SER A 115 3.01 -1.94 -14.71
C SER A 115 2.16 -0.85 -14.05
N LEU A 116 1.75 -1.06 -12.79
CA LEU A 116 1.00 -0.06 -12.03
C LEU A 116 1.77 1.25 -11.89
N GLN A 117 3.05 1.19 -11.52
CA GLN A 117 3.86 2.40 -11.36
C GLN A 117 3.91 3.19 -12.67
N ARG A 118 4.06 2.51 -13.82
CA ARG A 118 4.05 3.16 -15.13
C ARG A 118 2.69 3.78 -15.44
N GLN A 119 1.60 3.04 -15.23
CA GLN A 119 0.23 3.52 -15.51
C GLN A 119 -0.15 4.71 -14.63
N TRP A 120 0.13 4.64 -13.32
CA TRP A 120 -0.16 5.74 -12.40
C TRP A 120 0.70 6.98 -12.68
N ARG A 121 1.98 6.82 -13.04
CA ARG A 121 2.81 7.93 -13.51
C ARG A 121 2.23 8.58 -14.77
N ALA A 122 1.79 7.79 -15.75
CA ALA A 122 1.22 8.30 -16.98
C ALA A 122 -0.11 9.05 -16.73
N ARG A 123 -0.92 8.53 -15.80
CA ARG A 123 -2.25 9.07 -15.47
C ARG A 123 -2.19 10.35 -14.64
N TYR A 124 -1.37 10.38 -13.60
CA TYR A 124 -1.33 11.50 -12.64
C TYR A 124 -0.17 12.47 -12.88
N ARG A 125 0.81 12.11 -13.71
CA ARG A 125 1.90 12.99 -14.16
C ARG A 125 2.62 13.66 -12.98
N GLU A 126 2.78 14.98 -13.01
CA GLU A 126 3.46 15.79 -11.99
C GLU A 126 2.95 15.47 -10.58
N ALA A 127 1.63 15.36 -10.39
CA ALA A 127 1.05 15.04 -9.09
C ALA A 127 1.59 13.72 -8.51
N TYR A 128 1.92 12.72 -9.34
CA TYR A 128 2.52 11.48 -8.88
C TYR A 128 3.94 11.67 -8.36
N PHE A 129 4.73 12.53 -9.02
CA PHE A 129 6.11 12.81 -8.61
C PHE A 129 6.16 13.69 -7.36
N ASP A 130 5.16 14.57 -7.19
CA ASP A 130 5.04 15.47 -6.03
C ASP A 130 4.31 14.86 -4.84
N ILE A 131 4.05 13.54 -4.85
CA ILE A 131 3.41 12.83 -3.74
C ILE A 131 4.16 13.06 -2.42
N ASP A 132 5.50 13.02 -2.43
CA ASP A 132 6.29 13.23 -1.22
C ASP A 132 6.17 14.67 -0.71
N GLN A 133 6.30 15.64 -1.62
CA GLN A 133 6.15 17.07 -1.31
C GLN A 133 4.78 17.37 -0.70
N THR A 134 3.71 16.91 -1.34
CA THR A 134 2.33 17.09 -0.84
C THR A 134 2.09 16.41 0.51
N ARG A 135 2.74 15.27 0.79
CA ARG A 135 2.71 14.66 2.13
C ARG A 135 3.41 15.53 3.17
N TYR A 136 4.59 16.08 2.86
CA TYR A 136 5.30 17.00 3.77
C TYR A 136 4.50 18.26 4.08
N GLU A 137 3.91 18.88 3.06
CA GLU A 137 3.04 20.05 3.25
C GLU A 137 1.82 19.73 4.11
N THR A 138 1.23 18.54 3.93
CA THR A 138 0.11 18.09 4.76
C THR A 138 0.54 17.90 6.22
N LEU A 139 1.74 17.34 6.47
CA LEU A 139 2.28 17.18 7.83
C LEU A 139 2.50 18.52 8.52
N ALA A 140 3.01 19.51 7.79
CA ALA A 140 3.18 20.87 8.30
C ALA A 140 1.83 21.54 8.64
N LYS A 141 0.83 21.42 7.75
CA LYS A 141 -0.50 22.02 7.92
C LYS A 141 -1.36 21.36 9.00
N THR A 142 -1.29 20.03 9.10
CA THR A 142 -2.12 19.26 10.06
C THR A 142 -1.52 19.23 11.47
N GLY A 143 -0.31 19.78 11.66
CA GLY A 143 0.33 19.79 12.97
C GLY A 143 0.71 18.40 13.48
N ARG A 144 0.83 17.36 12.63
CA ARG A 144 1.30 16.04 13.07
C ARG A 144 2.79 16.02 13.43
N LEU A 145 3.48 17.15 13.21
CA LEU A 145 4.82 17.46 13.71
C LEU A 145 4.77 18.39 14.94
N ASN A 146 3.60 18.63 15.55
CA ASN A 146 3.43 19.55 16.68
C ASN A 146 4.40 19.28 17.82
N ASN A 147 4.75 18.03 18.07
CA ASN A 147 5.64 17.65 19.16
C ASN A 147 7.12 17.62 18.79
N VAL A 148 7.54 18.16 17.65
CA VAL A 148 8.96 18.21 17.24
C VAL A 148 9.34 19.64 16.87
N ILE A 149 10.27 20.23 17.62
CA ILE A 149 10.80 21.57 17.41
C ILE A 149 12.22 21.51 16.84
N PHE A 150 12.51 22.43 15.93
CA PHE A 150 13.87 22.66 15.45
C PHE A 150 14.62 23.53 16.46
N ASN A 151 15.71 23.01 17.03
CA ASN A 151 16.54 23.74 17.97
C ASN A 151 17.62 24.54 17.23
N ASP A 152 17.27 25.77 16.85
CA ASP A 152 18.18 26.72 16.19
C ASP A 152 19.17 27.39 17.18
N THR A 153 19.04 27.13 18.48
CA THR A 153 19.88 27.72 19.52
C THR A 153 21.18 26.95 19.73
N GLY A 154 22.00 26.81 18.67
CA GLY A 154 23.46 26.70 18.66
C GLY A 154 24.23 25.68 19.51
N ASN A 155 23.65 25.02 20.52
CA ASN A 155 24.38 24.24 21.52
C ASN A 155 24.43 22.73 21.21
N ASN A 156 23.68 22.25 20.21
CA ASN A 156 23.77 20.86 19.79
C ASN A 156 23.55 20.70 18.27
N LEU A 157 24.58 21.04 17.50
CA LEU A 157 24.62 20.88 16.04
C LEU A 157 24.37 19.43 15.58
N TYR A 158 24.49 18.45 16.47
CA TYR A 158 24.29 17.04 16.16
C TYR A 158 22.84 16.57 16.29
N HIS A 159 21.98 17.31 17.01
CA HIS A 159 20.56 16.96 17.22
C HIS A 159 19.66 18.19 17.06
N PRO A 160 19.49 18.70 15.83
CA PRO A 160 18.72 19.91 15.57
C PRO A 160 17.21 19.72 15.74
N TRP A 161 16.73 18.49 15.94
CA TRP A 161 15.31 18.20 16.16
C TRP A 161 15.12 17.65 17.58
N ALA A 162 14.30 18.34 18.37
CA ALA A 162 13.98 17.95 19.74
C ALA A 162 12.46 17.82 19.92
N PRO A 163 11.98 16.95 20.83
CA PRO A 163 10.57 16.93 21.17
C PRO A 163 10.15 18.25 21.85
N GLN A 164 9.01 18.83 21.46
CA GLN A 164 8.47 20.07 22.03
C GLN A 164 8.21 19.94 23.54
N SER A 165 7.87 18.73 23.98
CA SER A 165 7.65 18.40 25.38
C SER A 165 7.94 16.92 25.59
N TYR A 166 8.84 16.62 26.52
CA TYR A 166 9.00 15.29 27.07
C TYR A 166 9.07 15.43 28.59
N SER A 167 8.29 14.63 29.31
CA SER A 167 8.51 14.42 30.73
C SER A 167 9.60 13.36 30.85
N SER A 168 10.80 13.75 31.28
CA SER A 168 11.80 12.80 31.72
C SER A 168 11.16 11.94 32.81
N LEU A 169 10.99 10.65 32.55
CA LEU A 169 10.68 9.70 33.61
C LEU A 169 11.77 9.86 34.67
N SER A 170 11.37 10.18 35.90
CA SER A 170 12.30 10.35 37.00
C SER A 170 13.21 9.12 37.08
N GLY A 171 14.52 9.32 37.29
CA GLY A 171 15.58 8.29 37.15
C GLY A 171 15.46 7.04 38.04
N ILE A 172 14.35 6.88 38.77
CA ILE A 172 14.01 5.71 39.57
C ILE A 172 13.38 4.60 38.69
N GLU A 173 12.74 4.93 37.56
CA GLU A 173 12.12 3.92 36.69
C GLU A 173 13.08 3.29 35.67
N ILE A 174 14.14 4.02 35.26
CA ILE A 174 15.15 3.53 34.30
C ILE A 174 16.02 2.41 34.90
N ASN A 175 16.17 2.40 36.23
CA ASN A 175 16.97 1.40 36.95
C ASN A 175 16.15 0.18 37.42
N ARG A 176 14.88 0.03 37.01
CA ARG A 176 14.18 -1.22 37.28
C ARG A 176 14.74 -2.31 36.37
N PRO A 177 15.24 -3.43 36.91
CA PRO A 177 15.50 -4.61 36.10
C PRO A 177 14.21 -4.95 35.36
N LEU A 178 14.30 -5.14 34.04
CA LEU A 178 13.20 -5.71 33.27
C LEU A 178 12.92 -7.08 33.87
N GLU A 179 11.79 -7.23 34.57
CA GLU A 179 11.37 -8.54 35.03
C GLU A 179 11.14 -9.41 33.79
N VAL A 180 12.03 -10.39 33.61
CA VAL A 180 11.89 -11.42 32.60
C VAL A 180 10.70 -12.28 33.06
N GLY A 181 9.58 -12.18 32.35
CA GLY A 181 8.38 -12.95 32.64
C GLY A 181 8.68 -14.45 32.72
N GLN A 182 8.23 -15.08 33.80
CA GLN A 182 8.16 -16.53 33.99
C GLN A 182 7.05 -17.14 33.13
#